data_AF-A0A0K9F396-F1
#
_entry.id   AF-A0A0K9F396-F1
#
_cell.length_a   1.000
_cell.length_b   1.000
_cell.length_c   1.000
_cell.angle_alpha   90.00
_cell.angle_beta   90.00
_cell.angle_gamma   90.00
#
_symmetry.space_group_name_H-M   'P 1'
#
loop_
_entity.id
_entity.type
_entity.pdbx_description
1 polymer ?
#
loop_
_entity_poly.entity_id
_entity_poly.type
_entity_poly.pdbx_seq_one_letter_code
_entity_poly.pdbx_strand_id
1 'polypeptide(L)' 'MTDHNEAQFTSAGTNINEVVRKNAEGGLSYNEVKKLLAQRGGAGTEIYSDTDVEEVKQQIHGKNQ' A
#
# COMPACT_ATOMS: atom_id res chain seq x y z
N MET A 1 25.44 30.07 1.78
CA MET A 1 24.66 28.82 1.89
C MET A 1 23.72 29.03 3.05
N THR A 2 22.49 29.45 2.76
CA THR A 2 21.46 29.69 3.79
C THR A 2 20.83 28.36 4.14
N ASP A 3 21.07 27.90 5.38
CA ASP A 3 20.40 26.75 5.97
C ASP A 3 18.87 26.95 5.92
N HIS A 4 18.20 26.13 5.10
CA HIS A 4 16.75 26.01 5.09
C HIS A 4 16.30 25.26 6.36
N ASN A 5 16.40 25.92 7.51
CA ASN A 5 15.98 25.39 8.81
C ASN A 5 14.84 26.22 9.40
N GLU A 6 13.98 26.78 8.54
CA GLU A 6 12.63 27.16 8.95
C GLU A 6 11.86 25.87 9.19
N ALA A 7 11.60 25.56 10.45
CA ALA A 7 10.73 24.45 10.81
C ALA A 7 9.41 24.59 10.04
N GLN A 8 9.15 23.66 9.12
CA GLN A 8 7.97 23.70 8.27
C GLN A 8 6.75 23.29 9.11
N PHE A 9 6.16 24.28 9.77
CA PHE A 9 4.91 24.11 10.48
C PHE A 9 3.74 24.37 9.52
N THR A 10 2.72 23.52 9.58
CA THR A 10 1.45 23.80 8.89
C THR A 10 0.71 24.96 9.57
N SER A 11 -0.33 25.51 8.95
CA SER A 11 -1.21 26.51 9.57
C SER A 11 -1.88 26.03 10.87
N ALA A 12 -1.99 24.71 11.04
CA ALA A 12 -2.45 24.07 12.27
C ALA A 12 -1.33 23.84 13.31
N GLY A 13 -0.09 24.28 13.05
CA GLY A 13 1.06 24.12 13.95
C GLY A 13 1.71 22.74 13.90
N THR A 14 1.47 21.93 12.85
CA THR A 14 2.08 20.60 12.73
C THR A 14 3.52 20.68 12.23
N ASN A 15 4.48 20.14 12.98
CA ASN A 15 5.87 20.04 12.55
C ASN A 15 6.04 18.97 11.44
N ILE A 16 6.24 19.40 10.20
CA ILE A 16 6.36 18.49 9.05
C ILE A 16 7.57 17.56 9.19
N ASN A 17 8.72 18.07 9.64
CA ASN A 17 9.94 17.27 9.78
C ASN A 17 9.77 16.13 10.80
N GLU A 18 9.05 16.40 11.90
CA GLU A 18 8.75 15.38 12.91
C GLU A 18 7.79 14.31 12.38
N VAL A 19 6.76 14.73 11.64
CA VAL A 19 5.79 13.80 11.01
C VAL A 19 6.49 12.90 10.00
N VAL A 20 7.36 13.45 9.15
CA VAL A 20 8.13 12.64 8.17
C VAL A 20 9.01 11.62 8.89
N ARG A 21 9.72 12.03 9.95
CA ARG A 21 10.54 11.09 10.76
C ARG A 21 9.70 9.97 11.35
N LYS A 22 8.56 10.30 11.97
CA LYS A 22 7.66 9.30 12.57
C LYS A 22 7.03 8.38 11.53
N ASN A 23 6.72 8.89 10.34
CA ASN A 23 6.21 8.07 9.24
C ASN A 23 7.27 7.08 8.74
N ALA A 24 8.54 7.48 8.67
CA ALA A 24 9.64 6.58 8.34
C ALA A 24 9.85 5.49 9.40
N GLU A 25 9.52 5.76 10.66
CA GLU A 25 9.54 4.80 11.77
C GLU A 25 8.26 3.94 11.85
N GLY A 26 7.21 4.28 11.09
CA GLY A 26 5.86 3.72 11.21
C GLY A 26 5.62 2.38 10.51
N GLY A 27 6.65 1.79 9.91
CA GLY A 27 6.53 0.55 9.13
C GLY A 27 5.96 0.78 7.72
N LEU A 28 5.50 -0.30 7.08
CA LEU A 28 4.99 -0.25 5.71
C LEU A 28 3.64 0.48 5.65
N SER A 29 3.49 1.35 4.66
CA SER A 29 2.19 1.94 4.34
C SER A 29 1.19 0.87 3.91
N TYR A 30 -0.10 1.20 3.99
CA TYR A 30 -1.17 0.31 3.54
C TYR A 30 -0.94 -0.24 2.12
N ASN A 31 -0.51 0.62 1.18
CA ASN A 31 -0.29 0.20 -0.20
C ASN A 31 0.94 -0.72 -0.34
N GLU A 32 1.97 -0.51 0.46
CA GLU A 32 3.14 -1.38 0.50
C GLU A 32 2.80 -2.74 1.12
N VAL A 33 2.03 -2.75 2.22
CA VAL A 33 1.49 -3.99 2.81
C VAL A 33 0.61 -4.71 1.81
N LYS A 34 -0.31 -4.01 1.14
CA LYS A 34 -1.20 -4.59 0.11
C LYS A 34 -0.39 -5.22 -1.02
N LYS A 35 0.65 -4.55 -1.51
CA LYS A 35 1.55 -5.08 -2.54
C LYS A 35 2.31 -6.31 -2.04
N LEU A 36 2.83 -6.26 -0.83
CA LEU A 36 3.54 -7.37 -0.20
C LEU A 36 2.65 -8.60 -0.06
N LEU A 37 1.40 -8.42 0.40
CA LEU A 37 0.40 -9.48 0.53
C LEU A 37 -0.02 -10.04 -0.83
N ALA A 38 -0.18 -9.20 -1.85
CA ALA A 38 -0.47 -9.67 -3.20
C ALA A 38 0.69 -10.49 -3.81
N GLN A 39 1.94 -10.18 -3.44
CA GLN A 39 3.12 -10.92 -3.92
C GLN A 39 3.38 -12.23 -3.20
N ARG A 40 3.05 -12.32 -1.91
CA ARG A 40 3.46 -13.44 -1.04
C ARG A 40 2.32 -14.19 -0.37
N GLY A 41 1.16 -13.57 -0.25
CA GLY A 41 -0.02 -14.15 0.40
C GLY A 41 -0.80 -15.07 -0.53
N GLY A 42 -1.70 -15.85 0.06
CA GLY A 42 -2.69 -16.66 -0.67
C GLY A 42 -2.23 -18.04 -1.14
N ALA A 43 -0.93 -18.35 -1.09
CA ALA A 43 -0.43 -19.68 -1.42
C ALA A 43 -0.97 -20.75 -0.43
N GLY A 44 -1.57 -21.82 -0.93
CA GLY A 44 -2.15 -22.90 -0.11
C GLY A 44 -3.49 -22.54 0.54
N THR A 45 -4.10 -21.40 0.15
CA THR A 45 -5.40 -20.97 0.68
C THR A 45 -6.55 -21.18 -0.30
N GLU A 46 -6.27 -21.79 -1.45
CA GLU A 46 -7.27 -22.11 -2.49
C GLU A 46 -8.44 -22.93 -1.94
N ILE A 47 -8.21 -23.78 -0.93
CA ILE A 47 -9.25 -24.60 -0.29
C ILE A 47 -10.29 -23.80 0.51
N TYR A 48 -9.96 -22.55 0.89
CA TYR A 48 -10.84 -21.67 1.65
C TYR A 48 -11.58 -20.67 0.76
N SER A 49 -11.39 -20.76 -0.55
CA SER A 49 -11.98 -19.87 -1.53
C SER A 49 -13.09 -20.60 -2.29
N ASP A 50 -14.29 -20.04 -2.26
CA ASP A 50 -15.42 -20.50 -3.08
C ASP A 50 -15.34 -20.02 -4.54
N THR A 51 -14.22 -19.40 -4.93
CA THR A 51 -14.00 -18.86 -6.28
C THR A 51 -13.81 -19.99 -7.31
N ASP A 52 -14.67 -20.05 -8.33
CA ASP A 52 -14.45 -20.88 -9.51
C ASP A 52 -13.37 -20.25 -10.40
N VAL A 53 -12.21 -20.90 -10.46
CA VAL A 53 -11.04 -20.42 -11.22
C VAL A 53 -11.31 -20.37 -12.73
N GLU A 54 -12.10 -21.30 -13.26
CA GLU A 54 -12.40 -21.35 -14.69
C GLU A 54 -13.39 -20.25 -15.08
N GLU A 55 -14.39 -19.98 -14.23
CA GLU A 55 -15.30 -18.84 -14.41
C GLU A 55 -14.51 -17.51 -14.46
N VAL A 56 -13.62 -17.29 -13.49
CA VAL A 56 -12.83 -16.05 -13.42
C VAL A 56 -11.93 -15.89 -14.66
N LYS A 57 -11.28 -16.96 -15.12
CA LYS A 57 -10.47 -16.93 -16.35
C LYS A 57 -11.31 -16.57 -17.57
N GLN A 58 -12.53 -17.11 -17.69
CA GLN A 58 -13.43 -16.77 -18.79
C GLN A 58 -13.88 -15.31 -18.72
N GLN A 59 -14.19 -14.77 -17.55
CA GLN A 59 -14.55 -13.36 -17.39
C GLN A 59 -13.40 -12.41 -17.75
N ILE A 60 -12.14 -12.77 -17.44
CA ILE A 60 -10.98 -11.94 -17.74
C ILE A 60 -10.64 -11.97 -19.24
N HIS A 61 -10.65 -13.15 -19.87
CA HIS A 61 -10.27 -13.29 -21.27
C HIS A 61 -11.44 -13.01 -22.24
N GLY A 62 -12.67 -13.35 -21.86
CA GLY A 62 -13.88 -13.14 -22.66
C GLY A 62 -14.33 -11.69 -22.72
N LYS A 63 -13.91 -10.83 -21.77
CA LYS A 63 -14.16 -9.37 -21.84
C LYS A 63 -13.29 -8.64 -22.87
N ASN A 64 -12.30 -9.31 -23.46
CA ASN A 64 -11.40 -8.75 -24.47
C ASN A 64 -11.71 -9.24 -25.90
N GLN A 65 -12.90 -9.81 -26.14
CA GLN A 65 -13.41 -10.17 -27.47
C GLN A 65 -14.65 -9.34 -27.82
#